data_AF-H3AMV0-F1
#
_entry.id   AF-H3AMV0-F1
#
_cell.length_a   1.000
_cell.length_b   1.000
_cell.length_c   1.000
_cell.angle_alpha   90.00
_cell.angle_beta   90.00
_cell.angle_gamma   90.00
#
_symmetry.space_group_name_H-M   'P 1'
#
loop_
_entity.id
_entity.type
_entity.pdbx_description
1 polymer ?
#
loop_
_entity_poly.entity_id
_entity_poly.type
_entity_poly.pdbx_seq_one_letter_code
_entity_poly.pdbx_strand_id
1 'polypeptide(L)'
;ENSVKILDTMYPELSAQARTLNILKGNIQLNRCGSREGQSVQGPASQITGFKAINSTSTAFVKTGSSTKTENSSNEHYETNSETQRSNTRKRVIANPSFPKSAKKLRLDSKPLGPELKVDILSSVYNTPTNPAVATTVCSAAKQHYPFSADDSTPSQTSHTCVSTEEATCDILKKVVESCFDILPVIQSHLHVGNFSKVPVMRDEEKEVVYQVIHAKKDSAEPLLKAILKKLKTEKTLLDNSHLHALCRLYIGICRQQGDLERARLLCYSILKEEFPESDKLTLFILTVWQDVFCHQGVINKAMQAVVRQRAKGEILNCLSAYLGWEKNPPLDVSHLLSSVLVALQHNHNMKFQADDRFGDNLCASTWEYIFAAELLCSHQKWTWTHDNIISKELWPIMDKWIKHQKGDAKVPAISDVTVAAVLRLIGRLGQLGFKEGSLSAVKNMTAVLNIFLQHANQEGVPWAVQLAAVYAVYDLAPSNPDGTLQALQTWRRAATTSIPPAATSCIAVVGSLCGQRRK
;
A
#
# COMPACT_ATOMS: atom_id res chain seq x y z
N GLU A 1 -16.06 29.86 -6.59
CA GLU A 1 -14.68 30.41 -6.55
C GLU A 1 -13.60 29.32 -6.54
N ASN A 2 -13.57 28.42 -5.54
CA ASN A 2 -12.58 27.33 -5.48
C ASN A 2 -12.56 26.42 -6.72
N SER A 3 -13.73 26.05 -7.26
CA SER A 3 -13.81 25.26 -8.50
C SER A 3 -13.23 25.99 -9.72
N VAL A 4 -13.34 27.32 -9.75
CA VAL A 4 -12.77 28.15 -10.83
C VAL A 4 -11.25 28.18 -10.72
N LYS A 5 -10.71 28.39 -9.50
CA LYS A 5 -9.25 28.33 -9.24
C LYS A 5 -8.64 26.95 -9.57
N ILE A 6 -9.39 25.87 -9.32
CA ILE A 6 -8.98 24.49 -9.69
C ILE A 6 -8.93 24.31 -11.21
N LEU A 7 -9.95 24.77 -11.94
CA LEU A 7 -9.96 24.70 -13.40
C LEU A 7 -8.88 25.58 -14.04
N ASP A 8 -8.64 26.75 -13.45
CA ASP A 8 -7.65 27.71 -13.94
C ASP A 8 -6.21 27.19 -13.81
N THR A 9 -5.94 26.30 -12.87
CA THR A 9 -4.63 25.65 -12.69
C THR A 9 -4.47 24.37 -13.51
N MET A 10 -5.52 23.55 -13.65
CA MET A 10 -5.43 22.29 -14.41
C MET A 10 -5.33 22.50 -15.92
N TYR A 11 -5.98 23.55 -16.45
CA TYR A 11 -5.95 23.87 -17.87
C TYR A 11 -5.76 25.38 -18.07
N PRO A 12 -4.53 25.91 -17.91
CA PRO A 12 -4.26 27.34 -17.94
C PRO A 12 -4.81 28.01 -19.21
N GLU A 13 -4.68 27.34 -20.35
CA GLU A 13 -5.13 27.79 -21.68
C GLU A 13 -6.66 27.75 -21.88
N LEU A 14 -7.36 26.87 -21.17
CA LEU A 14 -8.82 26.67 -21.30
C LEU A 14 -9.63 27.30 -20.16
N SER A 15 -8.91 27.82 -19.16
CA SER A 15 -9.41 28.45 -17.94
C SER A 15 -10.38 29.59 -18.21
N ALA A 16 -11.29 29.86 -17.28
CA ALA A 16 -12.23 30.98 -17.42
C ALA A 16 -11.46 32.31 -17.48
N GLN A 17 -10.36 32.41 -16.73
CA GLN A 17 -9.46 33.56 -16.73
C GLN A 17 -8.69 33.72 -18.05
N ALA A 18 -8.16 32.64 -18.65
CA ALA A 18 -7.49 32.71 -19.95
C ALA A 18 -8.46 32.94 -21.11
N ARG A 19 -9.68 32.38 -21.06
CA ARG A 19 -10.75 32.74 -22.00
C ARG A 19 -11.11 34.21 -21.88
N THR A 20 -11.23 34.73 -20.66
CA THR A 20 -11.47 36.16 -20.42
C THR A 20 -10.31 37.02 -20.91
N LEU A 21 -9.06 36.61 -20.68
CA LEU A 21 -7.87 37.31 -21.20
C LEU A 21 -7.78 37.23 -22.72
N ASN A 22 -8.15 36.12 -23.35
CA ASN A 22 -8.21 35.99 -24.81
C ASN A 22 -9.31 36.89 -25.39
N ILE A 23 -10.46 37.01 -24.71
CA ILE A 23 -11.52 37.96 -25.06
C ILE A 23 -11.01 39.41 -24.93
N LEU A 24 -10.36 39.75 -23.81
CA LEU A 24 -9.82 41.09 -23.53
C LEU A 24 -8.65 41.47 -24.45
N LYS A 25 -7.83 40.49 -24.87
CA LYS A 25 -6.74 40.68 -25.83
C LYS A 25 -7.22 40.68 -27.29
N GLY A 26 -8.52 40.48 -27.55
CA GLY A 26 -9.09 40.46 -28.90
C GLY A 26 -8.82 39.18 -29.70
N ASN A 27 -8.30 38.12 -29.07
CA ASN A 27 -7.98 36.84 -29.70
C ASN A 27 -9.20 35.92 -29.78
N ILE A 28 -10.33 36.45 -30.25
CA ILE A 28 -11.59 35.72 -30.35
C ILE A 28 -11.68 35.08 -31.74
N GLN A 29 -11.21 33.83 -31.88
CA GLN A 29 -11.66 32.97 -32.99
C GLN A 29 -12.96 32.30 -32.56
N LEU A 30 -14.09 32.98 -32.81
CA LEU A 30 -15.41 32.35 -32.75
C LEU A 30 -15.51 31.37 -33.92
N ASN A 31 -15.08 30.12 -33.71
CA ASN A 31 -15.44 29.03 -34.61
C ASN A 31 -16.95 28.75 -34.44
N ARG A 32 -17.76 29.54 -35.15
CA ARG A 32 -19.17 29.27 -35.38
C ARG A 32 -19.24 28.05 -36.29
N CYS A 33 -19.72 26.93 -35.76
CA CYS A 33 -19.93 25.72 -36.55
C CYS A 33 -20.99 25.98 -37.64
N GLY A 34 -20.61 25.73 -38.91
CA GLY A 34 -21.53 25.24 -39.94
C GLY A 34 -21.88 26.17 -41.09
N SER A 35 -20.95 26.47 -42.00
CA SER A 35 -21.25 26.45 -43.44
C SER A 35 -20.00 26.09 -44.24
N ARG A 36 -20.24 25.35 -45.31
CA ARG A 36 -19.31 24.56 -46.12
C ARG A 36 -18.56 25.44 -47.14
N GLU A 37 -17.37 24.96 -47.53
CA GLU A 37 -16.53 25.32 -48.68
C GLU A 37 -15.72 26.64 -48.62
N GLY A 38 -14.41 26.53 -48.91
CA GLY A 38 -13.56 27.64 -49.35
C GLY A 38 -12.16 27.68 -48.71
N GLN A 39 -11.12 27.35 -49.50
CA GLN A 39 -9.71 27.56 -49.20
C GLN A 39 -9.38 29.05 -48.95
N SER A 40 -8.46 29.38 -48.02
CA SER A 40 -7.22 30.14 -48.32
C SER A 40 -6.57 30.79 -47.08
N VAL A 41 -5.28 30.46 -46.88
CA VAL A 41 -4.10 31.34 -46.68
C VAL A 41 -4.02 32.35 -45.51
N GLN A 42 -2.88 32.26 -44.81
CA GLN A 42 -2.30 33.18 -43.81
C GLN A 42 -2.06 34.62 -44.36
N GLY A 43 -2.42 35.64 -43.59
CA GLY A 43 -2.11 37.06 -43.85
C GLY A 43 -2.45 37.98 -42.65
N PRO A 44 -1.91 39.22 -42.58
CA PRO A 44 -1.13 39.69 -41.43
C PRO A 44 -1.87 40.50 -40.35
N ALA A 45 -1.20 40.62 -39.20
CA ALA A 45 -1.57 41.39 -38.01
C ALA A 45 -2.13 42.78 -38.32
N SER A 46 -3.39 43.00 -37.93
CA SER A 46 -4.02 44.32 -37.96
C SER A 46 -3.87 44.99 -36.59
N GLN A 47 -2.99 45.98 -36.51
CA GLN A 47 -2.95 46.96 -35.44
C GLN A 47 -4.27 47.74 -35.43
N ILE A 48 -5.02 47.68 -34.32
CA ILE A 48 -6.13 48.61 -34.09
C ILE A 48 -5.57 49.83 -33.34
N THR A 49 -5.37 50.89 -34.10
CA THR A 49 -5.14 52.26 -33.65
C THR A 49 -6.48 52.91 -33.27
N GLY A 50 -6.56 53.50 -32.07
CA GLY A 50 -7.47 54.61 -31.77
C GLY A 50 -8.55 54.36 -30.70
N PHE A 51 -8.23 54.63 -29.44
CA PHE A 51 -9.24 55.06 -28.46
C PHE A 51 -9.13 56.57 -28.26
N LYS A 52 -10.08 57.31 -28.85
CA LYS A 52 -10.36 58.71 -28.47
C LYS A 52 -11.06 58.72 -27.12
N ALA A 53 -10.54 59.55 -26.21
CA ALA A 53 -11.14 59.83 -24.91
C ALA A 53 -12.56 60.39 -25.08
N ILE A 54 -13.52 59.80 -24.35
CA ILE A 54 -14.84 60.39 -24.16
C ILE A 54 -14.90 60.83 -22.69
N ASN A 55 -14.72 62.14 -22.48
CA ASN A 55 -15.06 62.81 -21.22
C ASN A 55 -16.59 62.80 -21.07
N SER A 56 -17.11 62.36 -19.92
CA SER A 56 -18.39 62.84 -19.38
C SER A 56 -18.49 62.59 -17.88
N THR A 57 -18.83 63.66 -17.17
CA THR A 57 -18.98 63.83 -15.73
C THR A 57 -20.41 63.54 -15.26
N SER A 58 -20.52 62.99 -14.03
CA SER A 58 -21.64 63.05 -13.06
C SER A 58 -23.06 62.59 -13.42
N THR A 59 -23.59 61.64 -12.63
CA THR A 59 -24.73 61.85 -11.72
C THR A 59 -24.75 60.78 -10.61
N ALA A 60 -25.09 61.22 -9.40
CA ALA A 60 -25.17 60.47 -8.15
C ALA A 60 -26.64 60.44 -7.67
N PHE A 61 -27.09 59.39 -6.98
CA PHE A 61 -28.16 59.39 -5.94
C PHE A 61 -28.27 57.96 -5.35
N VAL A 62 -28.63 57.68 -4.10
CA VAL A 62 -28.43 58.30 -2.78
C VAL A 62 -28.76 57.18 -1.77
N LYS A 63 -28.04 57.19 -0.65
CA LYS A 63 -28.21 56.37 0.55
C LYS A 63 -29.38 56.91 1.37
N THR A 64 -30.40 56.10 1.65
CA THR A 64 -31.47 56.45 2.59
C THR A 64 -31.16 55.92 3.99
N GLY A 65 -31.26 56.81 4.97
CA GLY A 65 -31.36 56.49 6.39
C GLY A 65 -32.55 57.23 7.01
N SER A 66 -33.18 56.61 8.01
CA SER A 66 -34.14 57.22 8.94
C SER A 66 -33.90 56.56 10.31
N SER A 67 -33.26 57.23 11.29
CA SER A 67 -33.81 58.17 12.29
C SER A 67 -34.76 57.53 13.32
N THR A 68 -34.32 57.45 14.59
CA THR A 68 -34.89 58.22 15.74
C THR A 68 -34.03 58.09 17.01
N LYS A 69 -33.58 59.26 17.52
CA LYS A 69 -33.48 59.81 18.92
C LYS A 69 -33.29 58.84 20.11
N THR A 70 -32.49 59.09 21.16
CA THR A 70 -32.44 60.24 22.10
C THR A 70 -31.20 60.03 23.02
N GLU A 71 -30.29 61.01 23.16
CA GLU A 71 -30.01 61.87 24.35
C GLU A 71 -29.26 61.29 25.58
N ASN A 72 -28.24 62.07 25.99
CA ASN A 72 -27.55 62.17 27.31
C ASN A 72 -26.61 61.02 27.74
N SER A 73 -25.47 61.20 28.40
CA SER A 73 -24.68 62.35 28.86
C SER A 73 -23.37 61.80 29.48
N SER A 74 -22.25 62.50 29.27
CA SER A 74 -21.06 62.67 30.16
C SER A 74 -20.37 61.49 30.90
N ASN A 75 -19.05 61.53 30.76
CA ASN A 75 -17.99 61.37 31.77
C ASN A 75 -17.23 60.05 31.96
N GLU A 76 -15.96 60.29 32.27
CA GLU A 76 -14.78 59.43 32.24
C GLU A 76 -14.58 58.60 33.52
N HIS A 77 -13.66 57.63 33.39
CA HIS A 77 -12.60 57.25 34.34
C HIS A 77 -12.76 56.11 35.39
N TYR A 78 -11.77 55.21 35.30
CA TYR A 78 -11.02 54.40 36.29
C TYR A 78 -11.62 53.18 37.06
N GLU A 79 -10.88 52.07 36.91
CA GLU A 79 -10.38 51.09 37.91
C GLU A 79 -11.30 50.19 38.79
N THR A 80 -11.11 48.87 38.57
CA THR A 80 -10.64 47.85 39.55
C THR A 80 -11.55 47.31 40.68
N ASN A 81 -11.69 45.97 40.64
CA ASN A 81 -11.85 44.95 41.72
C ASN A 81 -13.22 44.44 42.25
N SER A 82 -13.21 43.10 42.36
CA SER A 82 -13.84 42.17 43.34
C SER A 82 -15.35 41.87 43.33
N GLU A 83 -15.63 40.57 43.07
CA GLU A 83 -16.50 39.60 43.78
C GLU A 83 -17.66 40.18 44.62
N THR A 84 -18.94 39.77 44.50
CA THR A 84 -19.48 38.44 44.86
C THR A 84 -21.01 38.44 44.59
N GLN A 85 -21.57 37.33 44.09
CA GLN A 85 -22.96 36.78 44.26
C GLN A 85 -24.19 37.75 44.29
N ARG A 86 -25.34 37.52 43.63
CA ARG A 86 -26.16 36.29 43.53
C ARG A 86 -27.38 36.52 42.60
N SER A 87 -27.63 35.54 41.71
CA SER A 87 -28.92 34.95 41.30
C SER A 87 -30.12 35.81 40.83
N ASN A 88 -30.66 35.55 39.62
CA ASN A 88 -31.66 34.48 39.42
C ASN A 88 -32.12 34.22 37.96
N THR A 89 -32.20 32.91 37.67
CA THR A 89 -33.23 32.17 36.90
C THR A 89 -33.25 32.03 35.36
N ARG A 90 -33.19 30.73 34.99
CA ARG A 90 -33.91 29.96 33.94
C ARG A 90 -33.30 29.88 32.52
N LYS A 91 -32.71 28.71 32.22
CA LYS A 91 -33.11 27.81 31.11
C LYS A 91 -32.55 26.39 31.31
N ARG A 92 -33.20 25.42 30.66
CA ARG A 92 -33.42 24.02 31.07
C ARG A 92 -32.24 23.07 30.90
N VAL A 93 -32.26 22.07 31.79
CA VAL A 93 -31.59 20.76 31.80
C VAL A 93 -32.02 19.88 30.62
N ILE A 94 -31.07 19.18 29.99
CA ILE A 94 -31.24 17.83 29.44
C ILE A 94 -29.97 17.03 29.75
N ALA A 95 -30.13 15.97 30.55
CA ALA A 95 -29.13 14.94 30.83
C ALA A 95 -29.51 13.64 30.10
N ASN A 96 -28.49 12.83 29.81
CA ASN A 96 -28.45 11.56 29.06
C ASN A 96 -29.63 10.58 29.27
N PRO A 97 -29.87 9.70 28.28
CA PRO A 97 -29.54 8.30 28.57
C PRO A 97 -28.89 7.50 27.41
N SER A 98 -28.09 6.52 27.83
CA SER A 98 -27.89 5.17 27.25
C SER A 98 -27.39 4.99 25.80
N PHE A 99 -26.16 4.50 25.71
CA PHE A 99 -25.58 3.80 24.56
C PHE A 99 -26.38 2.55 24.17
N PRO A 100 -26.66 2.31 22.87
CA PRO A 100 -27.00 0.97 22.41
C PRO A 100 -25.73 0.14 22.20
N LYS A 101 -25.74 -1.01 22.87
CA LYS A 101 -24.81 -2.13 22.78
C LYS A 101 -24.87 -2.80 21.40
N SER A 102 -23.73 -3.40 21.02
CA SER A 102 -23.62 -4.59 20.15
C SER A 102 -23.95 -4.42 18.66
N ALA A 103 -22.92 -4.19 17.85
CA ALA A 103 -22.88 -4.66 16.47
C ALA A 103 -21.96 -5.88 16.41
N LYS A 104 -22.53 -6.98 15.92
CA LYS A 104 -22.01 -8.33 15.92
C LYS A 104 -20.62 -8.41 15.27
N LYS A 105 -19.70 -9.01 16.03
CA LYS A 105 -18.38 -9.49 15.65
C LYS A 105 -18.51 -10.43 14.44
N LEU A 106 -18.36 -9.90 13.22
CA LEU A 106 -18.10 -10.71 12.04
C LEU A 106 -16.64 -11.15 12.10
N ARG A 107 -16.42 -12.35 12.65
CA ARG A 107 -15.17 -13.08 12.53
C ARG A 107 -14.96 -13.39 11.04
N LEU A 108 -14.04 -12.67 10.40
CA LEU A 108 -13.37 -13.13 9.20
C LEU A 108 -12.08 -13.80 9.64
N ASP A 109 -11.93 -15.07 9.27
CA ASP A 109 -10.78 -15.92 9.55
C ASP A 109 -9.48 -15.16 9.30
N SER A 110 -8.83 -14.81 10.40
CA SER A 110 -7.48 -14.26 10.40
C SER A 110 -6.52 -15.41 10.10
N LYS A 111 -6.47 -15.88 8.86
CA LYS A 111 -5.34 -16.68 8.39
C LYS A 111 -4.16 -15.71 8.26
N PRO A 112 -3.04 -15.91 8.99
CA PRO A 112 -1.79 -15.28 8.59
C PRO A 112 -1.49 -15.75 7.17
N LEU A 113 -1.36 -14.79 6.24
CA LEU A 113 -0.75 -15.04 4.94
C LEU A 113 0.71 -15.44 5.22
N GLY A 114 0.96 -16.74 5.20
CA GLY A 114 2.31 -17.27 5.22
C GLY A 114 3.09 -16.78 3.99
N PRO A 115 4.42 -16.89 4.01
CA PRO A 115 5.24 -16.58 2.85
C PRO A 115 4.94 -17.63 1.76
N GLU A 116 4.11 -17.26 0.79
CA GLU A 116 4.03 -17.93 -0.50
C GLU A 116 5.34 -17.66 -1.24
N LEU A 117 6.28 -18.59 -1.10
CA LEU A 117 7.44 -18.71 -1.96
C LEU A 117 6.95 -19.14 -3.34
N LYS A 118 6.67 -18.14 -4.20
CA LYS A 118 6.36 -18.38 -5.61
C LYS A 118 7.65 -18.77 -6.34
N VAL A 119 7.72 -20.05 -6.69
CA VAL A 119 8.71 -20.60 -7.62
C VAL A 119 8.30 -20.18 -9.03
N ASP A 120 8.62 -18.95 -9.46
CA ASP A 120 8.36 -18.52 -10.85
C ASP A 120 9.41 -17.52 -11.40
N ILE A 121 10.54 -17.30 -10.73
CA ILE A 121 11.53 -16.28 -11.16
C ILE A 121 12.86 -16.87 -11.71
N LEU A 122 13.04 -18.19 -11.76
CA LEU A 122 14.34 -18.78 -12.16
C LEU A 122 14.42 -19.41 -13.55
N SER A 123 13.41 -19.22 -14.42
CA SER A 123 13.44 -19.76 -15.79
C SER A 123 14.06 -18.82 -16.85
N SER A 124 14.49 -17.60 -16.50
CA SER A 124 14.88 -16.58 -17.49
C SER A 124 16.39 -16.30 -17.62
N VAL A 125 17.27 -17.11 -17.03
CA VAL A 125 18.73 -16.86 -17.11
C VAL A 125 19.49 -18.09 -17.58
N TYR A 126 19.33 -18.46 -18.84
CA TYR A 126 20.34 -19.18 -19.61
C TYR A 126 20.33 -18.68 -21.06
N ASN A 127 21.15 -17.65 -21.34
CA ASN A 127 21.53 -17.31 -22.71
C ASN A 127 22.70 -18.20 -23.15
N THR A 128 22.54 -18.87 -24.29
CA THR A 128 23.64 -19.31 -25.16
C THR A 128 23.33 -18.91 -26.61
N PRO A 129 24.35 -18.74 -27.48
CA PRO A 129 24.31 -17.74 -28.54
C PRO A 129 23.93 -18.29 -29.93
N THR A 130 23.26 -17.43 -30.71
CA THR A 130 23.57 -17.06 -32.11
C THR A 130 23.56 -18.15 -33.21
N ASN A 131 22.50 -18.24 -34.02
CA ASN A 131 22.41 -17.66 -35.40
C ASN A 131 21.14 -18.11 -36.18
N PRO A 132 20.73 -17.38 -37.25
CA PRO A 132 19.38 -17.39 -37.80
C PRO A 132 19.22 -18.18 -39.12
N ALA A 133 18.03 -18.72 -39.39
CA ALA A 133 17.52 -18.93 -40.75
C ALA A 133 16.01 -19.28 -40.77
N VAL A 134 15.22 -18.39 -41.39
CA VAL A 134 14.16 -18.62 -42.40
C VAL A 134 13.28 -19.88 -42.30
N ALA A 135 11.96 -19.70 -42.10
CA ALA A 135 10.93 -20.00 -43.11
C ALA A 135 9.49 -19.95 -42.55
N THR A 136 8.65 -19.20 -43.27
CA THR A 136 7.18 -19.09 -43.25
C THR A 136 6.47 -20.38 -43.69
N THR A 137 5.40 -20.84 -43.00
CA THR A 137 4.16 -21.51 -43.53
C THR A 137 3.23 -21.78 -42.32
N VAL A 138 2.04 -21.21 -42.10
CA VAL A 138 0.70 -21.29 -42.74
C VAL A 138 0.05 -22.69 -42.79
N CYS A 139 -1.05 -22.82 -42.03
CA CYS A 139 -2.27 -23.64 -42.23
C CYS A 139 -2.37 -25.14 -41.86
N SER A 140 -3.35 -25.37 -40.97
CA SER A 140 -4.54 -26.25 -41.10
C SER A 140 -4.46 -27.78 -40.90
N ALA A 141 -5.28 -28.20 -39.92
CA ALA A 141 -6.27 -29.29 -39.94
C ALA A 141 -5.89 -30.69 -40.42
N ALA A 142 -6.08 -31.67 -39.53
CA ALA A 142 -6.55 -33.00 -39.92
C ALA A 142 -7.35 -33.65 -38.77
N LYS A 143 -8.64 -33.86 -39.04
CA LYS A 143 -9.55 -34.75 -38.30
C LYS A 143 -9.16 -36.20 -38.59
N GLN A 144 -9.30 -37.09 -37.60
CA GLN A 144 -9.53 -38.50 -37.88
C GLN A 144 -10.74 -39.01 -37.09
N HIS A 145 -11.70 -39.52 -37.85
CA HIS A 145 -12.91 -40.24 -37.48
C HIS A 145 -12.58 -41.73 -37.31
N TYR A 146 -13.21 -42.43 -36.35
CA TYR A 146 -13.80 -43.77 -36.56
C TYR A 146 -15.08 -43.92 -35.69
N PRO A 147 -16.04 -44.81 -36.06
CA PRO A 147 -17.48 -44.61 -35.81
C PRO A 147 -18.20 -45.67 -34.92
N PHE A 148 -19.46 -45.34 -34.58
CA PHE A 148 -20.63 -46.23 -34.29
C PHE A 148 -20.68 -46.90 -32.88
N SER A 149 -21.77 -46.95 -32.09
CA SER A 149 -23.21 -46.78 -32.35
C SER A 149 -24.06 -46.41 -31.11
N ALA A 150 -25.31 -45.99 -31.36
CA ALA A 150 -26.41 -45.56 -30.46
C ALA A 150 -26.88 -46.63 -29.42
N ASP A 151 -27.62 -46.36 -28.34
CA ASP A 151 -28.78 -45.47 -28.14
C ASP A 151 -29.04 -45.20 -26.64
N ASP A 152 -29.90 -44.21 -26.41
CA ASP A 152 -30.83 -44.02 -25.28
C ASP A 152 -30.55 -42.93 -24.22
N SER A 153 -31.65 -42.43 -23.67
CA SER A 153 -32.00 -41.02 -23.56
C SER A 153 -32.07 -40.54 -22.10
N THR A 154 -31.47 -39.39 -21.75
CA THR A 154 -32.08 -38.23 -21.02
C THR A 154 -31.02 -37.27 -20.44
N PRO A 155 -31.31 -35.95 -20.37
CA PRO A 155 -30.31 -34.92 -20.08
C PRO A 155 -30.23 -34.61 -18.58
N SER A 156 -29.02 -34.62 -18.03
CA SER A 156 -28.74 -34.00 -16.73
C SER A 156 -27.76 -32.85 -16.94
N GLN A 157 -28.33 -31.64 -17.01
CA GLN A 157 -27.62 -30.37 -16.91
C GLN A 157 -26.94 -30.29 -15.55
N THR A 158 -25.62 -30.06 -15.50
CA THR A 158 -24.97 -29.12 -14.57
C THR A 158 -23.46 -29.04 -14.86
N SER A 159 -23.08 -28.18 -15.80
CA SER A 159 -21.68 -27.73 -15.93
C SER A 159 -21.58 -26.41 -16.69
N HIS A 160 -22.22 -25.35 -16.19
CA HIS A 160 -22.02 -23.99 -16.74
C HIS A 160 -22.09 -22.94 -15.64
N THR A 161 -21.04 -22.78 -14.82
CA THR A 161 -20.84 -21.53 -14.04
C THR A 161 -19.40 -21.31 -13.57
N CYS A 162 -18.38 -21.56 -14.39
CA CYS A 162 -17.01 -21.15 -14.03
C CYS A 162 -16.40 -20.11 -14.98
N VAL A 163 -16.89 -20.01 -16.22
CA VAL A 163 -16.31 -19.12 -17.24
C VAL A 163 -16.87 -17.68 -17.15
N SER A 164 -18.07 -17.49 -16.60
CA SER A 164 -18.78 -16.19 -16.65
C SER A 164 -18.24 -15.12 -15.68
N THR A 165 -17.56 -15.50 -14.61
CA THR A 165 -17.07 -14.53 -13.59
C THR A 165 -15.71 -13.95 -13.94
N GLU A 166 -14.82 -14.72 -14.53
CA GLU A 166 -13.47 -14.25 -14.89
C GLU A 166 -13.50 -13.30 -16.10
N GLU A 167 -14.27 -13.65 -17.14
CA GLU A 167 -14.47 -12.79 -18.31
C GLU A 167 -15.10 -11.44 -17.92
N ALA A 168 -16.13 -11.46 -17.06
CA ALA A 168 -16.75 -10.25 -16.57
C ALA A 168 -15.79 -9.37 -15.75
N THR A 169 -14.88 -9.96 -14.96
CA THR A 169 -13.84 -9.17 -14.26
C THR A 169 -12.82 -8.57 -15.22
N CYS A 170 -12.44 -9.29 -16.28
CA CYS A 170 -11.54 -8.78 -17.31
C CYS A 170 -12.15 -7.58 -18.05
N ASP A 171 -13.43 -7.66 -18.40
CA ASP A 171 -14.13 -6.56 -19.10
C ASP A 171 -14.25 -5.31 -18.22
N ILE A 172 -14.58 -5.47 -16.93
CA ILE A 172 -14.60 -4.37 -15.96
C ILE A 172 -13.22 -3.69 -15.87
N LEU A 173 -12.15 -4.48 -15.78
CA LEU A 173 -10.79 -3.95 -15.70
C LEU A 173 -10.40 -3.25 -16.99
N LYS A 174 -10.78 -3.79 -18.15
CA LYS A 174 -10.51 -3.19 -19.46
C LYS A 174 -11.18 -1.81 -19.58
N LYS A 175 -12.45 -1.71 -19.17
CA LYS A 175 -13.20 -0.44 -19.14
C LYS A 175 -12.52 0.65 -18.32
N VAL A 176 -11.94 0.31 -17.17
CA VAL A 176 -11.24 1.29 -16.31
C VAL A 176 -9.92 1.74 -16.92
N VAL A 177 -9.31 0.90 -17.74
CA VAL A 177 -7.96 1.05 -18.32
C VAL A 177 -8.00 1.83 -19.64
N GLU A 178 -9.00 1.60 -20.49
CA GLU A 178 -9.12 2.17 -21.85
C GLU A 178 -9.20 3.71 -21.90
N SER A 179 -9.51 4.39 -20.80
CA SER A 179 -9.59 5.88 -20.73
C SER A 179 -8.76 6.45 -19.58
N CYS A 180 -7.64 5.80 -19.26
CA CYS A 180 -6.82 6.26 -18.14
C CYS A 180 -6.04 7.55 -18.45
N PHE A 181 -6.12 8.51 -17.54
CA PHE A 181 -5.28 9.71 -17.54
C PHE A 181 -4.75 10.01 -16.14
N ASP A 182 -3.74 10.88 -16.07
CA ASP A 182 -3.08 11.29 -14.83
C ASP A 182 -3.94 12.28 -14.05
N ILE A 183 -4.22 11.94 -12.78
CA ILE A 183 -4.99 12.79 -11.87
C ILE A 183 -4.10 13.69 -11.01
N LEU A 184 -2.78 13.62 -11.15
CA LEU A 184 -1.85 14.46 -10.39
C LEU A 184 -2.16 15.97 -10.50
N PRO A 185 -2.51 16.53 -11.68
CA PRO A 185 -2.89 17.94 -11.78
C PRO A 185 -4.12 18.29 -10.91
N VAL A 186 -5.08 17.37 -10.77
CA VAL A 186 -6.24 17.53 -9.89
C VAL A 186 -5.79 17.65 -8.43
N ILE A 187 -4.87 16.77 -8.00
CA ILE A 187 -4.36 16.77 -6.63
C ILE A 187 -3.57 18.05 -6.34
N GLN A 188 -2.77 18.52 -7.29
CA GLN A 188 -2.02 19.77 -7.18
C GLN A 188 -2.95 20.98 -7.08
N SER A 189 -4.05 20.99 -7.82
CA SER A 189 -5.05 22.06 -7.72
C SER A 189 -5.64 22.16 -6.31
N HIS A 190 -5.86 21.03 -5.62
CA HIS A 190 -6.34 21.02 -4.23
C HIS A 190 -5.32 21.64 -3.28
N LEU A 191 -4.03 21.36 -3.50
CA LEU A 191 -2.94 21.96 -2.74
C LEU A 191 -2.92 23.49 -2.94
N HIS A 192 -3.01 23.95 -4.19
CA HIS A 192 -2.98 25.38 -4.52
C HIS A 192 -4.15 26.16 -3.89
N VAL A 193 -5.32 25.53 -3.83
CA VAL A 193 -6.53 26.14 -3.24
C VAL A 193 -6.61 25.92 -1.71
N GLY A 194 -5.72 25.11 -1.13
CA GLY A 194 -5.71 24.77 0.30
C GLY A 194 -6.94 23.97 0.76
N ASN A 195 -7.66 23.33 -0.16
CA ASN A 195 -8.91 22.62 0.13
C ASN A 195 -8.71 21.09 0.03
N PHE A 196 -8.37 20.49 1.16
CA PHE A 196 -8.19 19.04 1.29
C PHE A 196 -9.53 18.37 1.63
N SER A 197 -10.31 18.06 0.59
CA SER A 197 -11.59 17.36 0.76
C SER A 197 -11.39 15.93 1.29
N LYS A 198 -12.34 15.46 2.11
CA LYS A 198 -12.43 14.05 2.51
C LYS A 198 -12.98 13.14 1.39
N VAL A 199 -13.48 13.74 0.29
CA VAL A 199 -14.01 13.00 -0.86
C VAL A 199 -12.84 12.35 -1.60
N PRO A 200 -12.93 11.04 -1.93
CA PRO A 200 -11.86 10.35 -2.64
C PRO A 200 -11.61 10.97 -4.01
N VAL A 201 -10.35 11.21 -4.36
CA VAL A 201 -9.96 11.68 -5.69
C VAL A 201 -9.85 10.47 -6.62
N MET A 202 -10.89 10.25 -7.42
CA MET A 202 -11.02 9.14 -8.36
C MET A 202 -11.65 9.63 -9.66
N ARG A 203 -11.39 8.92 -10.76
CA ARG A 203 -12.08 9.16 -12.04
C ARG A 203 -13.51 8.65 -11.99
N ASP A 204 -14.35 9.13 -12.89
CA ASP A 204 -15.76 8.76 -12.91
C ASP A 204 -15.96 7.29 -13.32
N GLU A 205 -15.12 6.75 -14.20
CA GLU A 205 -15.12 5.32 -14.53
C GLU A 205 -14.74 4.46 -13.32
N GLU A 206 -13.77 4.92 -12.52
CA GLU A 206 -13.35 4.23 -11.29
C GLU A 206 -14.47 4.25 -10.25
N LYS A 207 -15.13 5.41 -10.06
CA LYS A 207 -16.28 5.56 -9.14
C LYS A 207 -17.46 4.70 -9.57
N GLU A 208 -17.76 4.66 -10.86
CA GLU A 208 -18.85 3.85 -11.42
C GLU A 208 -18.62 2.37 -11.14
N VAL A 209 -17.39 1.86 -11.36
CA VAL A 209 -17.06 0.46 -11.04
C VAL A 209 -17.16 0.19 -9.55
N VAL A 210 -16.66 1.09 -8.69
CA VAL A 210 -16.82 0.96 -7.24
C VAL A 210 -18.31 0.88 -6.87
N TYR A 211 -19.15 1.75 -7.43
CA TYR A 211 -20.58 1.76 -7.18
C TYR A 211 -21.25 0.43 -7.62
N GLN A 212 -20.96 -0.04 -8.84
CA GLN A 212 -21.50 -1.29 -9.37
C GLN A 212 -21.12 -2.51 -8.53
N VAL A 213 -19.85 -2.60 -8.12
CA VAL A 213 -19.33 -3.73 -7.36
C VAL A 213 -19.90 -3.77 -5.94
N ILE A 214 -20.12 -2.60 -5.32
CA ILE A 214 -20.63 -2.53 -3.95
C ILE A 214 -22.16 -2.67 -3.89
N HIS A 215 -22.88 -2.06 -4.83
CA HIS A 215 -24.35 -2.01 -4.79
C HIS A 215 -25.06 -3.03 -5.71
N ALA A 216 -24.53 -3.32 -6.89
CA ALA A 216 -25.20 -4.18 -7.87
C ALA A 216 -24.80 -5.65 -7.75
N LYS A 217 -23.55 -5.95 -7.33
CA LYS A 217 -23.01 -7.32 -7.24
C LYS A 217 -22.04 -7.46 -6.07
N LYS A 218 -22.53 -7.38 -4.82
CA LYS A 218 -21.68 -7.46 -3.62
C LYS A 218 -20.72 -8.67 -3.60
N ASP A 219 -21.13 -9.80 -4.18
CA ASP A 219 -20.32 -11.03 -4.27
C ASP A 219 -19.18 -10.94 -5.30
N SER A 220 -19.17 -9.94 -6.21
CA SER A 220 -18.11 -9.75 -7.20
C SER A 220 -16.92 -8.94 -6.69
N ALA A 221 -16.99 -8.35 -5.49
CA ALA A 221 -15.92 -7.51 -4.96
C ALA A 221 -14.65 -8.31 -4.64
N GLU A 222 -14.78 -9.48 -4.01
CA GLU A 222 -13.65 -10.30 -3.63
C GLU A 222 -12.90 -10.90 -4.85
N PRO A 223 -13.59 -11.47 -5.88
CA PRO A 223 -12.94 -11.87 -7.12
C PRO A 223 -12.21 -10.72 -7.81
N LEU A 224 -12.81 -9.53 -7.88
CA LEU A 224 -12.21 -8.37 -8.53
C LEU A 224 -10.97 -7.87 -7.78
N LEU A 225 -11.01 -7.77 -6.46
CA LEU A 225 -9.84 -7.40 -5.65
C LEU A 225 -8.69 -8.39 -5.84
N LYS A 226 -8.98 -9.70 -5.89
CA LYS A 226 -7.97 -10.73 -6.19
C LYS A 226 -7.41 -10.60 -7.60
N ALA A 227 -8.26 -10.34 -8.60
CA ALA A 227 -7.83 -10.12 -9.98
C ALA A 227 -6.91 -8.89 -10.10
N ILE A 228 -7.27 -7.77 -9.45
CA ILE A 228 -6.45 -6.56 -9.39
C ILE A 228 -5.10 -6.87 -8.72
N LEU A 229 -5.09 -7.52 -7.55
CA LEU A 229 -3.84 -7.88 -6.86
C LEU A 229 -2.96 -8.81 -7.70
N LYS A 230 -3.55 -9.80 -8.37
CA LYS A 230 -2.83 -10.71 -9.26
C LYS A 230 -2.15 -9.90 -10.36
N LYS A 231 -2.91 -9.03 -11.04
CA LYS A 231 -2.43 -8.19 -12.13
C LYS A 231 -1.33 -7.21 -11.67
N LEU A 232 -1.52 -6.54 -10.53
CA LEU A 232 -0.50 -5.68 -9.91
C LEU A 232 0.77 -6.46 -9.57
N LYS A 233 0.69 -7.72 -9.17
CA LYS A 233 1.88 -8.52 -8.82
C LYS A 233 2.61 -9.09 -10.04
N THR A 234 1.88 -9.54 -11.07
CA THR A 234 2.47 -10.19 -12.24
C THR A 234 2.94 -9.21 -13.31
N GLU A 235 2.27 -8.06 -13.44
CA GLU A 235 2.47 -7.14 -14.58
C GLU A 235 2.97 -5.75 -14.16
N LYS A 236 3.46 -5.56 -12.92
CA LYS A 236 3.88 -4.22 -12.43
C LYS A 236 4.93 -3.49 -13.26
N THR A 237 5.79 -4.21 -13.98
CA THR A 237 6.82 -3.64 -14.87
C THR A 237 6.40 -3.60 -16.34
N LEU A 238 5.29 -4.27 -16.69
CA LEU A 238 4.79 -4.37 -18.06
C LEU A 238 3.63 -3.40 -18.33
N LEU A 239 2.89 -3.02 -17.29
CA LEU A 239 1.78 -2.09 -17.39
C LEU A 239 2.26 -0.66 -17.56
N ASP A 240 1.53 0.10 -18.39
CA ASP A 240 1.64 1.56 -18.38
C ASP A 240 1.36 2.11 -16.98
N ASN A 241 2.10 3.15 -16.59
CA ASN A 241 1.99 3.76 -15.27
C ASN A 241 0.56 4.24 -15.00
N SER A 242 -0.14 4.76 -16.01
CA SER A 242 -1.52 5.24 -15.87
C SER A 242 -2.51 4.12 -15.55
N HIS A 243 -2.27 2.91 -16.08
CA HIS A 243 -3.03 1.71 -15.72
C HIS A 243 -2.74 1.29 -14.29
N LEU A 244 -1.47 1.26 -13.89
CA LEU A 244 -1.05 0.91 -12.54
C LEU A 244 -1.68 1.84 -11.50
N HIS A 245 -1.69 3.14 -11.79
CA HIS A 245 -2.33 4.17 -10.96
C HIS A 245 -3.85 3.94 -10.83
N ALA A 246 -4.53 3.66 -11.93
CA ALA A 246 -5.98 3.42 -11.93
C ALA A 246 -6.37 2.17 -11.13
N LEU A 247 -5.63 1.07 -11.32
CA LEU A 247 -5.84 -0.17 -10.59
C LEU A 247 -5.64 0.02 -9.08
N CYS A 248 -4.60 0.75 -8.68
CA CYS A 248 -4.36 1.06 -7.27
C CYS A 248 -5.49 1.91 -6.67
N ARG A 249 -5.93 2.97 -7.35
CA ARG A 249 -7.07 3.78 -6.87
C ARG A 249 -8.35 3.00 -6.79
N LEU A 250 -8.65 2.17 -7.80
CA LEU A 250 -9.83 1.32 -7.81
C LEU A 250 -9.82 0.34 -6.63
N TYR A 251 -8.68 -0.32 -6.38
CA TYR A 251 -8.54 -1.25 -5.25
C TYR A 251 -8.81 -0.56 -3.91
N ILE A 252 -8.19 0.60 -3.67
CA ILE A 252 -8.38 1.36 -2.43
C ILE A 252 -9.81 1.88 -2.33
N GLY A 253 -10.42 2.31 -3.45
CA GLY A 253 -11.81 2.76 -3.50
C GLY A 253 -12.78 1.67 -3.07
N ILE A 254 -12.60 0.43 -3.55
CA ILE A 254 -13.41 -0.72 -3.12
C ILE A 254 -13.18 -1.00 -1.63
N CYS A 255 -11.93 -1.04 -1.16
CA CYS A 255 -11.62 -1.26 0.25
C CYS A 255 -12.24 -0.20 1.16
N ARG A 256 -12.23 1.07 0.73
CA ARG A 256 -12.84 2.20 1.44
C ARG A 256 -14.34 2.03 1.59
N GLN A 257 -15.04 1.59 0.55
CA GLN A 257 -16.48 1.34 0.64
C GLN A 257 -16.83 0.11 1.49
N GLN A 258 -15.95 -0.89 1.54
CA GLN A 258 -16.10 -2.05 2.43
C GLN A 258 -15.74 -1.74 3.89
N GLY A 259 -14.99 -0.67 4.15
CA GLY A 259 -14.43 -0.37 5.48
C GLY A 259 -13.24 -1.25 5.85
N ASP A 260 -12.64 -1.98 4.90
CA ASP A 260 -11.49 -2.87 5.14
C ASP A 260 -10.17 -2.08 5.04
N LEU A 261 -9.85 -1.39 6.13
CA LEU A 261 -8.66 -0.54 6.23
C LEU A 261 -7.36 -1.35 6.26
N GLU A 262 -7.37 -2.56 6.84
CA GLU A 262 -6.20 -3.42 6.93
C GLU A 262 -5.78 -3.91 5.55
N ARG A 263 -6.75 -4.29 4.70
CA ARG A 263 -6.48 -4.67 3.31
C ARG A 263 -5.88 -3.52 2.49
N ALA A 264 -6.34 -2.29 2.70
CA ALA A 264 -5.77 -1.10 2.08
C ALA A 264 -4.32 -0.84 2.53
N ARG A 265 -4.05 -0.97 3.84
CA ARG A 265 -2.69 -0.86 4.41
C ARG A 265 -1.75 -1.94 3.88
N LEU A 266 -2.22 -3.17 3.77
CA LEU A 266 -1.43 -4.28 3.21
C LEU A 266 -1.03 -4.04 1.76
N LEU A 267 -1.93 -3.48 0.93
CA LEU A 267 -1.56 -3.08 -0.44
C LEU A 267 -0.48 -1.99 -0.42
N CYS A 268 -0.67 -0.94 0.38
CA CYS A 268 0.30 0.15 0.45
C CYS A 268 1.67 -0.33 0.97
N TYR A 269 1.69 -1.16 2.01
CA TYR A 269 2.89 -1.83 2.48
C TYR A 269 3.58 -2.63 1.37
N SER A 270 2.82 -3.38 0.58
CA SER A 270 3.36 -4.17 -0.53
C SER A 270 3.95 -3.29 -1.64
N ILE A 271 3.28 -2.17 -1.99
CA ILE A 271 3.78 -1.20 -2.98
C ILE A 271 5.07 -0.53 -2.52
N LEU A 272 5.21 -0.24 -1.23
CA LEU A 272 6.42 0.35 -0.68
C LEU A 272 7.55 -0.68 -0.62
N LYS A 273 7.29 -1.85 -0.05
CA LYS A 273 8.27 -2.93 0.09
C LYS A 273 8.77 -3.47 -1.24
N GLU A 274 7.89 -3.56 -2.24
CA GLU A 274 8.26 -3.99 -3.58
C GLU A 274 8.69 -2.78 -4.42
N GLU A 275 9.57 -3.00 -5.40
CA GLU A 275 10.05 -1.95 -6.30
C GLU A 275 9.02 -1.64 -7.39
N PHE A 276 7.87 -1.08 -7.01
CA PHE A 276 6.88 -0.58 -7.96
C PHE A 276 7.39 0.72 -8.63
N PRO A 277 7.14 0.92 -9.95
CA PRO A 277 7.43 2.19 -10.61
C PRO A 277 6.55 3.29 -10.00
N GLU A 278 7.12 4.51 -9.89
CA GLU A 278 6.44 5.69 -9.32
C GLU A 278 5.76 5.43 -7.96
N SER A 279 6.39 4.62 -7.10
CA SER A 279 5.81 4.22 -5.80
C SER A 279 5.40 5.38 -4.88
N ASP A 280 6.07 6.53 -4.98
CA ASP A 280 5.72 7.76 -4.28
C ASP A 280 4.41 8.39 -4.82
N LYS A 281 4.24 8.40 -6.15
CA LYS A 281 3.00 8.83 -6.82
C LYS A 281 1.84 7.88 -6.51
N LEU A 282 2.08 6.57 -6.53
CA LEU A 282 1.11 5.56 -6.11
C LEU A 282 0.66 5.77 -4.66
N THR A 283 1.60 6.06 -3.76
CA THR A 283 1.31 6.36 -2.36
C THR A 283 0.44 7.62 -2.25
N LEU A 284 0.75 8.67 -2.99
CA LEU A 284 -0.07 9.88 -3.04
C LEU A 284 -1.50 9.57 -3.50
N PHE A 285 -1.68 8.70 -4.50
CA PHE A 285 -3.01 8.29 -4.95
C PHE A 285 -3.77 7.45 -3.92
N ILE A 286 -3.09 6.56 -3.19
CA ILE A 286 -3.70 5.82 -2.08
C ILE A 286 -4.19 6.82 -1.02
N LEU A 287 -3.34 7.80 -0.67
CA LEU A 287 -3.64 8.83 0.31
C LEU A 287 -4.85 9.70 -0.08
N THR A 288 -4.94 10.13 -1.33
CA THR A 288 -6.05 10.98 -1.81
C THR A 288 -7.34 10.21 -2.01
N VAL A 289 -7.29 8.87 -2.16
CA VAL A 289 -8.49 8.02 -2.13
C VAL A 289 -8.90 7.71 -0.69
N TRP A 290 -7.97 7.39 0.22
CA TRP A 290 -8.31 7.11 1.62
C TRP A 290 -7.20 7.49 2.60
N GLN A 291 -7.37 8.65 3.24
CA GLN A 291 -6.35 9.22 4.15
C GLN A 291 -6.08 8.35 5.39
N ASP A 292 -7.09 7.64 5.91
CA ASP A 292 -6.98 6.83 7.14
C ASP A 292 -5.96 5.67 7.04
N VAL A 293 -5.53 5.33 5.81
CA VAL A 293 -4.43 4.39 5.57
C VAL A 293 -3.16 4.86 6.28
N PHE A 294 -2.93 6.18 6.34
CA PHE A 294 -1.73 6.82 6.92
C PHE A 294 -1.96 7.46 8.30
N CYS A 295 -3.18 7.54 8.81
CA CYS A 295 -3.45 8.22 10.08
C CYS A 295 -3.26 7.35 11.34
N HIS A 296 -2.88 6.07 11.19
CA HIS A 296 -2.74 5.15 12.31
C HIS A 296 -1.46 5.39 13.11
N GLN A 297 -1.52 5.24 14.44
CA GLN A 297 -0.37 5.44 15.32
C GLN A 297 0.55 4.21 15.45
N GLY A 298 0.29 3.14 14.68
CA GLY A 298 1.06 1.90 14.70
C GLY A 298 2.49 2.06 14.13
N VAL A 299 3.37 1.14 14.52
CA VAL A 299 4.79 1.17 14.15
C VAL A 299 4.98 0.98 12.65
N ILE A 300 4.19 0.09 12.03
CA ILE A 300 4.19 -0.09 10.56
C ILE A 300 3.83 1.22 9.87
N ASN A 301 2.84 1.97 10.37
CA ASN A 301 2.42 3.22 9.75
C ASN A 301 3.54 4.27 9.79
N LYS A 302 4.22 4.41 10.93
CA LYS A 302 5.40 5.27 11.07
C LYS A 302 6.50 4.86 10.07
N ALA A 303 6.72 3.56 9.89
CA ALA A 303 7.66 3.05 8.91
C ALA A 303 7.25 3.37 7.48
N MET A 304 5.97 3.20 7.13
CA MET A 304 5.43 3.57 5.82
C MET A 304 5.63 5.06 5.55
N GLN A 305 5.30 5.94 6.50
CA GLN A 305 5.50 7.38 6.33
C GLN A 305 6.97 7.77 6.18
N ALA A 306 7.87 7.19 6.96
CA ALA A 306 9.31 7.43 6.86
C ALA A 306 9.86 7.05 5.47
N VAL A 307 9.45 5.88 4.98
CA VAL A 307 9.82 5.39 3.64
C VAL A 307 9.28 6.29 2.54
N VAL A 308 7.99 6.64 2.60
CA VAL A 308 7.37 7.52 1.62
C VAL A 308 8.10 8.86 1.59
N ARG A 309 8.43 9.41 2.77
CA ARG A 309 9.18 10.67 2.88
C ARG A 309 10.57 10.60 2.26
N GLN A 310 11.26 9.48 2.41
CA GLN A 310 12.58 9.24 1.83
C GLN A 310 12.52 9.13 0.30
N ARG A 311 11.46 8.51 -0.24
CA ARG A 311 11.28 8.29 -1.69
C ARG A 311 10.77 9.53 -2.42
N ALA A 312 9.81 10.25 -1.84
CA ALA A 312 9.14 11.34 -2.51
C ALA A 312 10.07 12.53 -2.77
N LYS A 313 10.00 13.09 -3.98
CA LYS A 313 10.77 14.27 -4.42
C LYS A 313 9.86 15.29 -5.10
N GLY A 314 10.33 16.55 -5.15
CA GLY A 314 9.67 17.63 -5.89
C GLY A 314 8.21 17.83 -5.50
N GLU A 315 7.34 17.90 -6.51
CA GLU A 315 5.92 18.23 -6.35
C GLU A 315 5.12 17.17 -5.57
N ILE A 316 5.50 15.89 -5.71
CA ILE A 316 4.85 14.78 -4.98
C ILE A 316 5.12 14.92 -3.49
N LEU A 317 6.35 15.27 -3.11
CA LEU A 317 6.72 15.52 -1.73
C LEU A 317 5.91 16.68 -1.13
N ASN A 318 5.72 17.76 -1.88
CA ASN A 318 4.93 18.91 -1.43
C ASN A 318 3.47 18.51 -1.18
N CYS A 319 2.87 17.74 -2.10
CA CYS A 319 1.51 17.23 -1.93
C CYS A 319 1.41 16.32 -0.69
N LEU A 320 2.28 15.32 -0.56
CA LEU A 320 2.28 14.40 0.58
C LEU A 320 2.45 15.14 1.91
N SER A 321 3.36 16.12 1.95
CA SER A 321 3.63 16.91 3.15
C SER A 321 2.40 17.69 3.60
N ALA A 322 1.65 18.26 2.65
CA ALA A 322 0.44 19.00 2.95
C ALA A 322 -0.72 18.09 3.39
N TYR A 323 -0.96 16.97 2.68
CA TYR A 323 -2.05 16.04 3.01
C TYR A 323 -1.82 15.31 4.35
N LEU A 324 -0.57 15.02 4.72
CA LEU A 324 -0.22 14.33 5.97
C LEU A 324 0.16 15.28 7.12
N GLY A 325 0.25 16.58 6.86
CA GLY A 325 0.64 17.57 7.86
C GLY A 325 2.09 17.45 8.33
N TRP A 326 3.00 17.00 7.46
CA TRP A 326 4.42 16.82 7.77
C TRP A 326 5.15 18.13 8.07
N GLU A 327 4.59 19.28 7.69
CA GLU A 327 5.10 20.59 8.10
C GLU A 327 5.06 20.77 9.62
N LYS A 328 4.05 20.20 10.28
CA LYS A 328 3.90 20.25 11.74
C LYS A 328 4.57 19.06 12.41
N ASN A 329 4.40 17.87 11.82
CA ASN A 329 4.87 16.60 12.37
C ASN A 329 5.60 15.80 11.28
N PRO A 330 6.87 16.11 10.98
CA PRO A 330 7.62 15.35 9.98
C PRO A 330 7.85 13.92 10.48
N PRO A 331 7.83 12.92 9.57
CA PRO A 331 8.16 11.56 9.94
C PRO A 331 9.65 11.45 10.29
N LEU A 332 9.96 10.52 11.19
CA LEU A 332 11.34 10.21 11.57
C LEU A 332 12.14 9.70 10.38
N ASP A 333 13.45 9.95 10.40
CA ASP A 333 14.38 9.32 9.46
C ASP A 333 14.33 7.79 9.58
N VAL A 334 14.53 7.11 8.46
CA VAL A 334 14.49 5.65 8.36
C VAL A 334 15.48 4.99 9.33
N SER A 335 16.69 5.55 9.47
CA SER A 335 17.75 4.99 10.32
C SER A 335 17.38 5.11 11.80
N HIS A 336 16.94 6.30 12.23
CA HIS A 336 16.51 6.55 13.60
C HIS A 336 15.28 5.73 13.98
N LEU A 337 14.30 5.63 13.08
CA LEU A 337 13.12 4.82 13.31
C LEU A 337 13.49 3.34 13.42
N LEU A 338 14.38 2.82 12.58
CA LEU A 338 14.85 1.44 12.63
C LEU A 338 15.56 1.13 13.95
N SER A 339 16.46 2.01 14.42
CA SER A 339 17.05 1.88 15.76
C SER A 339 15.98 1.82 16.85
N SER A 340 14.96 2.69 16.79
CA SER A 340 13.87 2.68 17.78
C SER A 340 13.06 1.37 17.75
N VAL A 341 12.82 0.81 16.56
CA VAL A 341 12.10 -0.45 16.36
C VAL A 341 12.91 -1.62 16.93
N LEU A 342 14.22 -1.66 16.70
CA LEU A 342 15.11 -2.69 17.23
C LEU A 342 15.23 -2.63 18.77
N VAL A 343 15.32 -1.42 19.34
CA VAL A 343 15.30 -1.24 20.80
C VAL A 343 13.96 -1.71 21.38
N ALA A 344 12.84 -1.37 20.73
CA ALA A 344 11.52 -1.83 21.15
C ALA A 344 11.38 -3.37 21.05
N LEU A 345 11.96 -4.01 20.04
CA LEU A 345 11.99 -5.48 19.92
C LEU A 345 12.70 -6.16 21.09
N GLN A 346 13.70 -5.51 21.69
CA GLN A 346 14.44 -6.05 22.81
C GLN A 346 13.78 -5.80 24.17
N HIS A 347 13.15 -4.64 24.36
CA HIS A 347 12.72 -4.17 25.69
C HIS A 347 11.20 -4.17 25.91
N ASN A 348 10.40 -4.49 24.90
CA ASN A 348 8.95 -4.39 25.03
C ASN A 348 8.33 -5.59 25.76
N HIS A 349 7.75 -5.33 26.92
CA HIS A 349 7.07 -6.34 27.76
C HIS A 349 5.76 -6.89 27.18
N ASN A 350 5.22 -6.28 26.12
CA ASN A 350 3.98 -6.72 25.48
C ASN A 350 4.19 -7.89 24.50
N MET A 351 5.44 -8.24 24.20
CA MET A 351 5.75 -9.35 23.29
C MET A 351 5.50 -10.70 23.97
N LYS A 352 4.65 -11.52 23.37
CA LYS A 352 4.25 -12.83 23.91
C LYS A 352 4.10 -13.85 22.79
N PHE A 353 4.29 -15.12 23.14
CA PHE A 353 3.85 -16.21 22.29
C PHE A 353 2.32 -16.33 22.32
N GLN A 354 1.76 -16.70 21.18
CA GLN A 354 0.35 -16.96 20.96
C GLN A 354 0.22 -18.32 20.28
N ALA A 355 -0.55 -19.21 20.90
CA ALA A 355 -0.87 -20.50 20.29
C ALA A 355 -1.69 -20.32 19.01
N ASP A 356 -1.29 -21.02 17.95
CA ASP A 356 -1.93 -21.04 16.65
C ASP A 356 -2.04 -22.51 16.18
N ASP A 357 -3.23 -22.93 15.75
CA ASP A 357 -3.48 -24.32 15.35
C ASP A 357 -2.61 -24.78 14.17
N ARG A 358 -2.21 -23.86 13.29
CA ARG A 358 -1.41 -24.15 12.10
C ARG A 358 0.07 -23.95 12.35
N PHE A 359 0.44 -22.91 13.08
CA PHE A 359 1.83 -22.49 13.28
C PHE A 359 2.44 -22.93 14.63
N GLY A 360 1.66 -23.49 15.54
CA GLY A 360 2.10 -23.79 16.91
C GLY A 360 2.28 -22.53 17.74
N ASP A 361 3.34 -22.46 18.55
CA ASP A 361 3.67 -21.25 19.32
C ASP A 361 4.22 -20.16 18.39
N ASN A 362 3.34 -19.24 18.00
CA ASN A 362 3.66 -18.15 17.08
C ASN A 362 3.83 -16.81 17.83
N LEU A 363 4.38 -15.80 17.15
CA LEU A 363 4.48 -14.44 17.67
C LEU A 363 3.11 -13.76 17.64
N CYS A 364 2.80 -12.96 18.66
CA CYS A 364 1.57 -12.16 18.68
C CYS A 364 1.59 -11.05 17.61
N ALA A 365 0.40 -10.53 17.28
CA ALA A 365 0.22 -9.52 16.23
C ALA A 365 1.11 -8.27 16.42
N SER A 366 1.25 -7.77 17.65
CA SER A 366 2.10 -6.60 17.93
C SER A 366 3.58 -6.87 17.63
N THR A 367 4.09 -8.07 17.91
CA THR A 367 5.47 -8.43 17.57
C THR A 367 5.67 -8.50 16.07
N TRP A 368 4.69 -9.04 15.34
CA TRP A 368 4.70 -9.01 13.87
C TRP A 368 4.73 -7.59 13.30
N GLU A 369 4.05 -6.62 13.92
CA GLU A 369 4.13 -5.23 13.48
C GLU A 369 5.55 -4.66 13.51
N TYR A 370 6.31 -4.95 14.56
CA TYR A 370 7.72 -4.54 14.65
C TYR A 370 8.58 -5.24 13.58
N ILE A 371 8.35 -6.53 13.34
CA ILE A 371 9.07 -7.28 12.30
C ILE A 371 8.78 -6.69 10.92
N PHE A 372 7.52 -6.43 10.60
CA PHE A 372 7.12 -5.85 9.31
C PHE A 372 7.63 -4.42 9.13
N ALA A 373 7.66 -3.62 10.20
CA ALA A 373 8.23 -2.28 10.18
C ALA A 373 9.75 -2.33 9.90
N ALA A 374 10.49 -3.18 10.62
CA ALA A 374 11.92 -3.36 10.39
C ALA A 374 12.22 -3.89 8.98
N GLU A 375 11.46 -4.89 8.52
CA GLU A 375 11.58 -5.43 7.15
C GLU A 375 11.38 -4.36 6.09
N LEU A 376 10.34 -3.51 6.25
CA LEU A 376 10.07 -2.42 5.33
C LEU A 376 11.22 -1.41 5.32
N LEU A 377 11.64 -0.92 6.48
CA LEU A 377 12.73 0.07 6.58
C LEU A 377 14.04 -0.45 5.96
N CYS A 378 14.40 -1.71 6.20
CA CYS A 378 15.59 -2.33 5.61
C CYS A 378 15.48 -2.50 4.09
N SER A 379 14.28 -2.75 3.55
CA SER A 379 14.08 -2.92 2.11
C SER A 379 14.46 -1.68 1.28
N HIS A 380 14.62 -0.51 1.91
CA HIS A 380 15.04 0.73 1.25
C HIS A 380 16.53 1.06 1.39
N GLN A 381 17.28 0.32 2.22
CA GLN A 381 18.70 0.57 2.46
C GLN A 381 19.62 -0.31 1.62
N LYS A 382 19.06 -1.21 0.80
CA LYS A 382 19.74 -2.27 0.03
C LYS A 382 20.30 -3.38 0.92
N TRP A 383 20.64 -4.51 0.29
CA TRP A 383 21.09 -5.72 0.96
C TRP A 383 22.41 -5.53 1.69
N THR A 384 23.42 -4.93 1.06
CA THR A 384 24.77 -4.79 1.64
C THR A 384 24.72 -4.04 2.97
N TRP A 385 24.03 -2.91 3.01
CA TRP A 385 23.84 -2.14 4.23
C TRP A 385 23.04 -2.93 5.28
N THR A 386 21.97 -3.60 4.87
CA THR A 386 21.10 -4.39 5.78
C THR A 386 21.88 -5.55 6.40
N HIS A 387 22.66 -6.26 5.60
CA HIS A 387 23.50 -7.36 6.06
C HIS A 387 24.56 -6.88 7.05
N ASP A 388 25.28 -5.81 6.72
CA ASP A 388 26.46 -5.39 7.49
C ASP A 388 26.10 -4.59 8.74
N ASN A 389 25.02 -3.82 8.72
CA ASN A 389 24.64 -2.95 9.84
C ASN A 389 23.50 -3.51 10.69
N ILE A 390 22.55 -4.24 10.10
CA ILE A 390 21.40 -4.74 10.84
C ILE A 390 21.61 -6.20 11.23
N ILE A 391 21.82 -7.08 10.25
CA ILE A 391 21.98 -8.50 10.53
C ILE A 391 23.26 -8.74 11.35
N SER A 392 24.40 -8.22 10.90
CA SER A 392 25.72 -8.49 11.50
C SER A 392 25.97 -7.76 12.82
N LYS A 393 25.56 -6.49 12.95
CA LYS A 393 25.87 -5.66 14.13
C LYS A 393 24.75 -5.57 15.16
N GLU A 394 23.50 -5.84 14.79
CA GLU A 394 22.36 -5.72 15.72
C GLU A 394 21.71 -7.08 16.01
N LEU A 395 21.29 -7.82 14.97
CA LEU A 395 20.51 -9.05 15.15
C LEU A 395 21.33 -10.24 15.64
N TRP A 396 22.48 -10.53 15.02
CA TRP A 396 23.34 -11.63 15.47
C TRP A 396 23.85 -11.46 16.91
N PRO A 397 24.27 -10.26 17.35
CA PRO A 397 24.66 -10.05 18.74
C PRO A 397 23.54 -10.29 19.76
N ILE A 398 22.27 -10.08 19.43
CA ILE A 398 21.15 -10.45 20.31
C ILE A 398 21.12 -11.97 20.50
N MET A 399 21.26 -12.73 19.42
CA MET A 399 21.31 -14.19 19.49
C MET A 399 22.52 -14.69 20.27
N ASP A 400 23.72 -14.13 20.03
CA ASP A 400 24.95 -14.50 20.75
C ASP A 400 24.83 -14.24 22.26
N LYS A 401 24.30 -13.09 22.66
CA LYS A 401 24.02 -12.77 24.07
C LYS A 401 23.03 -13.76 24.68
N TRP A 402 21.95 -14.10 23.98
CA TRP A 402 20.97 -15.07 24.48
C TRP A 402 21.58 -16.46 24.66
N ILE A 403 22.39 -16.94 23.70
CA ILE A 403 23.09 -18.23 23.81
C ILE A 403 24.06 -18.23 25.01
N LYS A 404 24.83 -17.16 25.22
CA LYS A 404 25.75 -17.02 26.36
C LYS A 404 25.02 -17.05 27.70
N HIS A 405 23.88 -16.35 27.79
CA HIS A 405 23.03 -16.37 28.97
C HIS A 405 22.49 -17.78 29.25
N GLN A 406 22.02 -18.51 28.22
CA GLN A 406 21.56 -19.90 28.37
C GLN A 406 22.67 -20.85 28.87
N LYS A 407 23.94 -20.56 28.54
CA LYS A 407 25.11 -21.30 29.01
C LYS A 407 25.58 -20.90 30.42
N GLY A 408 24.84 -20.03 31.12
CA GLY A 408 25.09 -19.66 32.52
C GLY A 408 26.03 -18.48 32.72
N ASP A 409 26.30 -17.65 31.69
CA ASP A 409 27.09 -16.44 31.86
C ASP A 409 26.28 -15.34 32.59
N ALA A 410 26.48 -15.23 33.90
CA ALA A 410 25.78 -14.30 34.78
C ALA A 410 26.06 -12.80 34.49
N LYS A 411 27.02 -12.48 33.63
CA LYS A 411 27.36 -11.09 33.27
C LYS A 411 26.51 -10.55 32.11
N VAL A 412 25.78 -11.40 31.41
CA VAL A 412 25.00 -11.02 30.22
C VAL A 412 23.55 -10.73 30.62
N PRO A 413 22.96 -9.59 30.17
CA PRO A 413 21.55 -9.31 30.41
C PRO A 413 20.63 -10.41 29.87
N ALA A 414 19.59 -10.77 30.63
CA ALA A 414 18.60 -11.75 30.20
C ALA A 414 17.81 -11.24 28.99
N ILE A 415 17.81 -12.03 27.91
CA ILE A 415 17.03 -11.76 26.68
C ILE A 415 15.85 -12.74 26.66
N SER A 416 14.66 -12.23 26.36
CA SER A 416 13.47 -13.08 26.31
C SER A 416 13.46 -14.01 25.09
N ASP A 417 12.92 -15.22 25.26
CA ASP A 417 12.77 -16.18 24.16
C ASP A 417 11.90 -15.64 23.02
N VAL A 418 10.89 -14.81 23.34
CA VAL A 418 10.03 -14.14 22.35
C VAL A 418 10.84 -13.18 21.49
N THR A 419 11.77 -12.42 22.09
CA THR A 419 12.68 -11.54 21.36
C THR A 419 13.56 -12.34 20.40
N VAL A 420 14.11 -13.48 20.83
CA VAL A 420 14.96 -14.32 19.98
C VAL A 420 14.17 -14.94 18.83
N ALA A 421 12.96 -15.41 19.10
CA ALA A 421 12.05 -15.88 18.06
C ALA A 421 11.73 -14.77 17.04
N ALA A 422 11.48 -13.54 17.50
CA ALA A 422 11.25 -12.39 16.62
C ALA A 422 12.47 -12.06 15.76
N VAL A 423 13.68 -12.09 16.34
CA VAL A 423 14.95 -11.89 15.62
C VAL A 423 15.15 -12.96 14.55
N LEU A 424 14.94 -14.24 14.87
CA LEU A 424 15.03 -15.34 13.91
C LEU A 424 14.08 -15.14 12.72
N ARG A 425 12.80 -14.82 13.00
CA ARG A 425 11.81 -14.53 11.95
C ARG A 425 12.22 -13.32 11.12
N LEU A 426 12.75 -12.26 11.74
CA LEU A 426 13.24 -11.09 11.04
C LEU A 426 14.44 -11.42 10.14
N ILE A 427 15.42 -12.20 10.61
CA ILE A 427 16.57 -12.64 9.81
C ILE A 427 16.11 -13.42 8.57
N GLY A 428 15.16 -14.35 8.73
CA GLY A 428 14.60 -15.11 7.60
C GLY A 428 13.95 -14.22 6.54
N ARG A 429 13.24 -13.18 6.98
CA ARG A 429 12.60 -12.19 6.09
C ARG A 429 13.60 -11.25 5.42
N LEU A 430 14.57 -10.73 6.17
CA LEU A 430 15.62 -9.86 5.62
C LEU A 430 16.50 -10.60 4.61
N GLY A 431 16.78 -11.90 4.83
CA GLY A 431 17.50 -12.70 3.84
C GLY A 431 16.77 -12.85 2.49
N GLN A 432 15.44 -12.67 2.45
CA GLN A 432 14.71 -12.59 1.17
C GLN A 432 15.12 -11.39 0.33
N LEU A 433 15.53 -10.28 0.97
CA LEU A 433 16.06 -9.12 0.26
C LEU A 433 17.36 -9.49 -0.45
N GLY A 434 18.21 -10.28 0.19
CA GLY A 434 19.45 -10.78 -0.43
C GLY A 434 19.20 -11.63 -1.67
N PHE A 435 18.11 -12.41 -1.73
CA PHE A 435 17.73 -13.12 -2.95
C PHE A 435 17.34 -12.16 -4.08
N LYS A 436 16.52 -11.16 -3.77
CA LYS A 436 16.05 -10.17 -4.76
C LYS A 436 17.21 -9.39 -5.36
N GLU A 437 18.24 -9.11 -4.55
CA GLU A 437 19.43 -8.35 -4.96
C GLU A 437 20.59 -9.25 -5.44
N GLY A 438 20.36 -10.54 -5.69
CA GLY A 438 21.34 -11.45 -6.29
C GLY A 438 22.48 -11.91 -5.36
N SER A 439 22.39 -11.69 -4.05
CA SER A 439 23.43 -12.00 -3.07
C SER A 439 23.32 -13.42 -2.50
N LEU A 440 23.24 -14.42 -3.38
CA LEU A 440 22.97 -15.82 -3.03
C LEU A 440 23.98 -16.43 -2.05
N SER A 441 25.27 -16.12 -2.20
CA SER A 441 26.35 -16.67 -1.36
C SER A 441 26.25 -16.20 0.10
N ALA A 442 26.01 -14.91 0.33
CA ALA A 442 25.81 -14.36 1.66
C ALA A 442 24.59 -14.98 2.35
N VAL A 443 23.47 -15.09 1.63
CA VAL A 443 22.25 -15.73 2.15
C VAL A 443 22.47 -17.22 2.43
N LYS A 444 23.23 -17.92 1.58
CA LYS A 444 23.61 -19.32 1.82
C LYS A 444 24.41 -19.50 3.10
N ASN A 445 25.36 -18.60 3.39
CA ASN A 445 26.14 -18.63 4.63
C ASN A 445 25.26 -18.44 5.87
N MET A 446 24.36 -17.45 5.84
CA MET A 446 23.39 -17.24 6.92
C MET A 446 22.49 -18.46 7.13
N THR A 447 22.02 -19.06 6.03
CA THR A 447 21.18 -20.27 6.07
C THR A 447 21.94 -21.45 6.67
N ALA A 448 23.23 -21.61 6.35
CA ALA A 448 24.06 -22.64 6.95
C ALA A 448 24.18 -22.48 8.48
N VAL A 449 24.37 -21.26 8.98
CA VAL A 449 24.41 -20.97 10.43
C VAL A 449 23.08 -21.34 11.10
N LEU A 450 21.95 -20.92 10.52
CA LEU A 450 20.63 -21.25 11.08
C LEU A 450 20.30 -22.74 10.99
N ASN A 451 20.76 -23.43 9.95
CA ASN A 451 20.62 -24.89 9.82
C ASN A 451 21.38 -25.62 10.93
N ILE A 452 22.61 -25.21 11.23
CA ILE A 452 23.41 -25.78 12.32
C ILE A 452 22.71 -25.51 13.66
N PHE A 453 22.25 -24.29 13.90
CA PHE A 453 21.49 -23.95 15.09
C PHE A 453 20.27 -24.87 15.27
N LEU A 454 19.47 -25.04 14.22
CA LEU A 454 18.26 -25.86 14.25
C LEU A 454 18.55 -27.35 14.49
N GLN A 455 19.63 -27.88 13.92
CA GLN A 455 20.04 -29.28 14.11
C GLN A 455 20.37 -29.62 15.57
N HIS A 456 20.97 -28.68 16.30
CA HIS A 456 21.39 -28.89 17.69
C HIS A 456 20.35 -28.38 18.71
N ALA A 457 19.28 -27.71 18.26
CA ALA A 457 18.34 -27.02 19.13
C ALA A 457 17.71 -27.90 20.23
N ASN A 458 17.33 -29.14 19.90
CA ASN A 458 16.77 -30.08 20.89
C ASN A 458 17.81 -30.55 21.91
N GLN A 459 19.06 -30.79 21.47
CA GLN A 459 20.14 -31.27 22.34
C GLN A 459 20.59 -30.18 23.31
N GLU A 460 20.60 -28.93 22.86
CA GLU A 460 20.98 -27.75 23.63
C GLU A 460 19.83 -27.17 24.47
N GLY A 461 18.67 -27.84 24.54
CA GLY A 461 17.55 -27.42 25.38
C GLY A 461 16.85 -26.12 24.92
N VAL A 462 16.93 -25.77 23.63
CA VAL A 462 16.30 -24.56 23.08
C VAL A 462 14.77 -24.62 23.26
N PRO A 463 14.11 -23.55 23.76
CA PRO A 463 12.66 -23.51 23.92
C PRO A 463 11.91 -23.80 22.62
N TRP A 464 10.83 -24.58 22.71
CA TRP A 464 10.07 -25.07 21.54
C TRP A 464 9.64 -23.95 20.58
N ALA A 465 9.12 -22.85 21.10
CA ALA A 465 8.70 -21.70 20.29
C ALA A 465 9.85 -21.05 19.50
N VAL A 466 11.06 -21.04 20.08
CA VAL A 466 12.28 -20.54 19.40
C VAL A 466 12.70 -21.52 18.29
N GLN A 467 12.57 -22.83 18.52
CA GLN A 467 12.80 -23.83 17.48
C GLN A 467 11.85 -23.66 16.30
N LEU A 468 10.54 -23.46 16.56
CA LEU A 468 9.56 -23.20 15.50
C LEU A 468 9.87 -21.92 14.72
N ALA A 469 10.29 -20.85 15.41
CA ALA A 469 10.73 -19.62 14.77
C ALA A 469 11.94 -19.86 13.84
N ALA A 470 12.91 -20.68 14.26
CA ALA A 470 14.04 -21.09 13.44
C ALA A 470 13.61 -21.93 12.23
N VAL A 471 12.68 -22.88 12.39
CA VAL A 471 12.10 -23.67 11.28
C VAL A 471 11.52 -22.76 10.20
N TYR A 472 10.71 -21.78 10.58
CA TYR A 472 10.13 -20.86 9.60
C TYR A 472 11.17 -19.91 9.00
N ALA A 473 12.19 -19.51 9.76
CA ALA A 473 13.29 -18.69 9.24
C ALA A 473 14.14 -19.44 8.20
N VAL A 474 14.52 -20.70 8.47
CA VAL A 474 15.26 -21.51 7.48
C VAL A 474 14.40 -21.87 6.27
N TYR A 475 13.09 -22.05 6.46
CA TYR A 475 12.15 -22.22 5.35
C TYR A 475 12.17 -21.01 4.42
N ASP A 476 12.09 -19.80 4.98
CA ASP A 476 12.19 -18.57 4.19
C ASP A 476 13.49 -18.59 3.37
N LEU A 477 14.63 -18.94 3.99
CA LEU A 477 15.94 -18.94 3.33
C LEU A 477 16.26 -20.20 2.49
N ALA A 478 15.36 -21.17 2.42
CA ALA A 478 15.57 -22.45 1.75
C ALA A 478 16.02 -22.35 0.28
N PRO A 479 15.58 -21.37 -0.55
CA PRO A 479 16.05 -21.23 -1.92
C PRO A 479 17.58 -21.09 -2.06
N SER A 480 18.28 -20.60 -1.02
CA SER A 480 19.75 -20.50 -1.04
C SER A 480 20.46 -21.85 -0.99
N ASN A 481 19.88 -22.79 -0.25
CA ASN A 481 20.48 -24.08 0.09
C ASN A 481 19.40 -25.11 0.44
N PRO A 482 18.63 -25.58 -0.55
CA PRO A 482 17.47 -26.42 -0.28
C PRO A 482 17.88 -27.78 0.32
N ASP A 483 18.97 -28.39 -0.16
CA ASP A 483 19.44 -29.69 0.35
C ASP A 483 19.90 -29.60 1.81
N GLY A 484 20.73 -28.61 2.15
CA GLY A 484 21.18 -28.41 3.53
C GLY A 484 20.02 -28.06 4.48
N THR A 485 19.06 -27.28 3.99
CA THR A 485 17.86 -26.92 4.76
C THR A 485 16.95 -28.12 4.99
N LEU A 486 16.72 -28.94 3.97
CA LEU A 486 15.93 -30.17 4.10
C LEU A 486 16.58 -31.13 5.11
N GLN A 487 17.90 -31.31 5.04
CA GLN A 487 18.63 -32.14 5.98
C GLN A 487 18.46 -31.64 7.42
N ALA A 488 18.64 -30.33 7.65
CA ALA A 488 18.47 -29.73 8.96
C ALA A 488 17.05 -29.92 9.50
N LEU A 489 16.04 -29.64 8.69
CA LEU A 489 14.63 -29.80 9.05
C LEU A 489 14.26 -31.26 9.36
N GLN A 490 14.78 -32.23 8.60
CA GLN A 490 14.53 -33.65 8.86
C GLN A 490 15.23 -34.11 10.14
N THR A 491 16.46 -33.66 10.39
CA THR A 491 17.17 -33.94 11.64
C THR A 491 16.43 -33.38 12.85
N TRP A 492 15.99 -32.12 12.76
CA TRP A 492 15.15 -31.50 13.79
C TRP A 492 13.84 -32.29 14.01
N ARG A 493 13.14 -32.66 12.92
CA ARG A 493 11.90 -33.45 12.98
C ARG A 493 12.08 -34.80 13.67
N ARG A 494 13.21 -35.49 13.46
CA ARG A 494 13.51 -36.76 14.13
C ARG A 494 13.80 -36.59 15.62
N ALA A 495 14.36 -35.45 16.01
CA ALA A 495 14.71 -35.15 17.40
C ALA A 495 13.56 -34.52 18.20
N ALA A 496 12.51 -34.03 17.54
CA ALA A 496 11.38 -33.37 18.19
C ALA A 496 10.55 -34.36 19.02
N THR A 497 10.35 -34.02 20.29
CA THR A 497 9.50 -34.77 21.23
C THR A 497 8.07 -34.21 21.31
N THR A 498 7.89 -32.96 20.89
CA THR A 498 6.60 -32.26 20.83
C THR A 498 5.91 -32.49 19.48
N SER A 499 4.57 -32.47 19.47
CA SER A 499 3.78 -32.56 18.23
C SER A 499 4.12 -31.42 17.26
N ILE A 500 4.45 -31.77 16.02
CA ILE A 500 4.88 -30.83 14.99
C ILE A 500 3.66 -30.14 14.36
N PRO A 501 3.62 -28.80 14.29
CA PRO A 501 2.50 -28.08 13.68
C PRO A 501 2.32 -28.39 12.17
N PRO A 502 1.09 -28.30 11.65
CA PRO A 502 0.81 -28.51 10.22
C PRO A 502 1.66 -27.64 9.28
N ALA A 503 1.86 -26.37 9.62
CA ALA A 503 2.66 -25.47 8.78
C ALA A 503 4.13 -25.89 8.71
N ALA A 504 4.71 -26.36 9.82
CA ALA A 504 6.09 -26.85 9.84
C ALA A 504 6.22 -28.12 8.97
N THR A 505 5.23 -29.02 9.04
CA THR A 505 5.19 -30.21 8.17
C THR A 505 5.10 -29.82 6.69
N SER A 506 4.27 -28.82 6.37
CA SER A 506 4.17 -28.26 5.02
C SER A 506 5.49 -27.65 4.54
N CYS A 507 6.21 -26.91 5.39
CA CYS A 507 7.52 -26.35 5.06
C CYS A 507 8.50 -27.45 4.63
N ILE A 508 8.55 -28.56 5.37
CA ILE A 508 9.43 -29.70 5.05
C ILE A 508 9.06 -30.31 3.69
N ALA A 509 7.77 -30.49 3.42
CA ALA A 509 7.30 -31.04 2.15
C ALA A 509 7.65 -30.13 0.96
N VAL A 510 7.44 -28.81 1.11
CA VAL A 510 7.77 -27.82 0.08
C VAL A 510 9.27 -27.78 -0.20
N VAL A 511 10.13 -27.75 0.84
CA VAL A 511 11.59 -27.78 0.64
C VAL A 511 12.02 -29.11 -0.01
N GLY A 512 11.39 -30.22 0.34
CA GLY A 512 11.58 -31.50 -0.33
C GLY A 512 11.27 -31.46 -1.83
N SER A 513 10.18 -30.80 -2.22
CA SER A 513 9.83 -30.61 -3.63
C SER A 513 10.83 -29.73 -4.39
N LEU A 514 11.36 -28.69 -3.74
CA LEU A 514 12.40 -27.82 -4.31
C LEU A 514 13.70 -28.60 -4.60
N CYS A 515 14.11 -29.48 -3.68
CA CYS A 515 15.24 -30.38 -3.91
C CYS A 515 14.98 -31.31 -5.10
N GLY A 516 13.77 -31.85 -5.22
CA GLY A 516 13.38 -32.74 -6.31
C GLY A 516 13.38 -32.05 -7.68
N GLN A 517 12.96 -30.78 -7.75
CA GLN A 517 12.96 -29.98 -8.98
C GLN A 517 14.37 -29.60 -9.47
N ARG A 518 15.35 -29.42 -8.57
CA ARG A 518 16.75 -29.13 -8.97
C ARG A 518 17.52 -30.35 -9.45
N ARG A 519 17.07 -31.55 -9.10
CA ARG A 519 17.73 -32.82 -9.48
C ARG A 519 17.21 -33.39 -10.80
N LYS A 520 16.08 -32.87 -11.28
CA LYS A 520 15.57 -33.08 -12.64
C LYS A 520 16.12 -31.97 -13.53
#